data_AF-A0A7S1P033-F1
#
_entry.id   AF-A0A7S1P033-F1
#
_cell.length_a   1.000
_cell.length_b   1.000
_cell.length_c   1.000
_cell.angle_alpha   90.00
_cell.angle_beta   90.00
_cell.angle_gamma   90.00
#
_symmetry.space_group_name_H-M   'P 1'
#
loop_
_entity.id
_entity.type
_entity.pdbx_description
1 polymer ?
#
loop_
_entity_poly.entity_id
_entity_poly.type
_entity_poly.pdbx_seq_one_letter_code
_entity_poly.pdbx_strand_id
1 'polypeptide(L)'
;IRRLGLADILAFDIDGGVEAGLKVIYVLERGSGEEWRAMGRFLRLAFIYRLTPADATRPLRLPADSLPTAMAFHQMPLTIAIYKIIGHQLTHKGTSLELRRADNGHYRIGGWTFRVVPLG
;
A
#
# COMPACT_ATOMS: atom_id res chain seq x y z
N ILE A 1 -25.45 -1.30 -7.34
CA ILE A 1 -24.05 -1.39 -6.87
C ILE A 1 -23.40 -0.02 -7.10
N ARG A 2 -23.18 0.79 -6.06
CA ARG A 2 -22.44 2.07 -6.19
C ARG A 2 -20.94 1.77 -6.41
N ARG A 3 -20.28 2.46 -7.35
CA ARG A 3 -18.82 2.37 -7.51
C ARG A 3 -18.18 3.03 -6.28
N LEU A 4 -17.63 2.22 -5.38
CA LEU A 4 -16.79 2.71 -4.28
C LEU A 4 -15.47 3.22 -4.89
N GLY A 5 -15.15 4.49 -4.67
CA GLY A 5 -13.89 5.11 -5.06
C GLY A 5 -12.75 4.75 -4.10
N LEU A 6 -11.52 5.17 -4.43
CA LEU A 6 -10.36 4.96 -3.56
C LEU A 6 -10.59 5.57 -2.17
N ALA A 7 -11.18 6.77 -2.10
CA ALA A 7 -11.47 7.48 -0.86
C ALA A 7 -12.44 6.73 0.07
N ASP A 8 -13.28 5.84 -0.44
CA ASP A 8 -14.18 5.02 0.38
C ASP A 8 -13.47 3.84 1.05
N ILE A 9 -12.21 3.57 0.67
CA ILE A 9 -11.48 2.35 1.04
C ILE A 9 -10.11 2.68 1.65
N LEU A 10 -9.51 3.81 1.30
CA LEU A 10 -8.20 4.25 1.76
C LEU A 10 -8.22 5.73 2.14
N ALA A 11 -7.69 6.05 3.31
CA ALA A 11 -7.47 7.41 3.78
C ALA A 11 -6.07 7.55 4.36
N PHE A 12 -5.50 8.75 4.27
CA PHE A 12 -4.22 9.08 4.88
C PHE A 12 -4.46 9.99 6.08
N ASP A 13 -3.89 9.63 7.23
CA ASP A 13 -3.90 10.46 8.42
C ASP A 13 -2.74 11.46 8.32
N ILE A 14 -3.10 12.73 8.13
CA ILE A 14 -2.17 13.86 7.94
C ILE A 14 -1.99 14.59 9.27
N ASP A 15 -1.62 13.86 10.31
CA ASP A 15 -1.39 14.47 11.64
C ASP A 15 0.00 15.15 11.72
N GLY A 16 0.85 14.95 10.72
CA GLY A 16 2.22 15.50 10.62
C GLY A 16 2.35 16.88 9.93
N GLY A 17 1.25 17.61 9.73
CA GLY A 17 1.27 18.96 9.14
C GLY A 17 1.55 19.01 7.62
N VAL A 18 2.07 20.14 7.13
CA VAL A 18 2.22 20.43 5.68
C VAL A 18 3.11 19.41 4.97
N GLU A 19 4.18 18.93 5.63
CA GLU A 19 5.10 17.95 5.04
C GLU A 19 4.40 16.61 4.77
N ALA A 20 3.61 16.12 5.73
CA ALA A 20 2.81 14.92 5.57
C ALA A 20 1.82 15.06 4.40
N GLY A 21 1.19 16.24 4.27
CA GLY A 21 0.29 16.54 3.16
C GLY A 21 1.00 16.52 1.80
N LEU A 22 2.19 17.12 1.71
CA LEU A 22 2.99 17.12 0.48
C LEU A 22 3.46 15.71 0.09
N LYS A 23 3.83 14.87 1.07
CA LYS A 23 4.14 13.45 0.82
C LYS A 23 2.93 12.72 0.23
N VAL A 24 1.73 12.89 0.81
CA VAL A 24 0.50 12.28 0.28
C VAL A 24 0.26 12.70 -1.17
N ILE A 25 0.32 14.01 -1.45
CA ILE A 25 0.10 14.55 -2.81
C ILE A 25 1.12 13.95 -3.78
N TYR A 26 2.40 13.96 -3.43
CA TYR A 26 3.46 13.42 -4.28
C TYR A 26 3.25 11.94 -4.63
N VAL A 27 2.87 11.11 -3.65
CA VAL A 27 2.61 9.68 -3.90
C VAL A 27 1.35 9.49 -4.76
N LEU A 28 0.31 10.31 -4.56
CA LEU A 28 -0.89 10.29 -5.39
C LEU A 28 -0.59 10.70 -6.84
N GLU A 29 0.22 11.74 -7.05
CA GLU A 29 0.62 12.21 -8.39
C GLU A 29 1.52 11.21 -9.14
N ARG A 30 2.39 10.48 -8.44
CA ARG A 30 3.24 9.46 -9.06
C ARG A 30 2.45 8.27 -9.57
N GLY A 31 1.34 7.94 -8.92
CA GLY A 31 0.37 6.95 -9.40
C GLY A 31 -0.34 7.43 -10.65
N SER A 32 -0.07 6.83 -11.80
CA SER A 32 -1.07 6.87 -12.86
C SER A 32 -2.36 6.31 -12.23
N GLY A 33 -3.53 6.91 -12.47
CA GLY A 33 -4.74 6.52 -11.73
C GLY A 33 -5.08 5.01 -11.80
N GLU A 34 -4.45 4.24 -12.69
CA GLU A 34 -4.54 2.78 -12.78
C GLU A 34 -3.92 2.03 -11.60
N GLU A 35 -2.73 2.39 -11.11
CA GLU A 35 -2.14 1.73 -9.93
C GLU A 35 -3.05 1.91 -8.71
N TRP A 36 -3.52 3.13 -8.48
CA TRP A 36 -4.42 3.43 -7.38
C TRP A 36 -5.80 2.79 -7.55
N ARG A 37 -6.30 2.67 -8.78
CA ARG A 37 -7.54 1.94 -9.08
C ARG A 37 -7.38 0.45 -8.82
N ALA A 38 -6.25 -0.15 -9.19
CA ALA A 38 -5.94 -1.54 -8.88
C ALA A 38 -5.82 -1.76 -7.37
N MET A 39 -5.14 -0.85 -6.65
CA MET A 39 -5.01 -0.91 -5.20
C MET A 39 -6.33 -0.74 -4.46
N GLY A 40 -7.23 0.13 -4.94
CA GLY A 40 -8.58 0.23 -4.40
C GLY A 40 -9.38 -1.06 -4.54
N ARG A 41 -9.26 -1.77 -5.68
CA ARG A 41 -9.87 -3.10 -5.88
C ARG A 41 -9.26 -4.16 -4.97
N PHE A 42 -7.93 -4.17 -4.86
CA PHE A 42 -7.21 -5.07 -3.96
C PHE A 42 -7.65 -4.89 -2.50
N LEU A 43 -7.65 -3.65 -2.00
CA LEU A 43 -8.09 -3.34 -0.65
C LEU A 43 -9.55 -3.73 -0.41
N ARG A 44 -10.42 -3.55 -1.39
CA ARG A 44 -11.81 -4.01 -1.29
C ARG A 44 -11.89 -5.51 -1.03
N LEU A 45 -11.10 -6.30 -1.76
CA LEU A 45 -11.01 -7.74 -1.54
C LEU A 45 -10.38 -8.04 -0.17
N ALA A 46 -9.35 -7.31 0.24
CA ALA A 46 -8.74 -7.46 1.55
C ALA A 46 -9.77 -7.28 2.69
N PHE A 47 -10.66 -6.28 2.61
CA PHE A 47 -11.76 -6.11 3.57
C PHE A 47 -12.77 -7.28 3.50
N ILE A 48 -13.18 -7.70 2.30
CA ILE A 48 -14.15 -8.81 2.13
C ILE A 48 -13.60 -10.12 2.71
N TYR A 49 -12.33 -10.41 2.48
CA TYR A 49 -11.65 -11.60 3.00
C TYR A 49 -11.10 -11.41 4.41
N ARG A 50 -11.40 -10.28 5.08
CA ARG A 50 -10.97 -9.97 6.45
C ARG A 50 -9.46 -10.10 6.65
N LEU A 51 -8.70 -9.64 5.65
CA LEU A 51 -7.24 -9.55 5.70
C LEU A 51 -6.77 -8.31 6.46
N THR A 52 -7.63 -7.32 6.63
CA THR A 52 -7.38 -6.16 7.49
C THR A 52 -7.56 -6.53 8.97
N PRO A 53 -7.03 -5.72 9.91
CA PRO A 53 -7.29 -5.92 11.34
C PRO A 53 -8.80 -6.02 11.63
N ALA A 54 -9.19 -6.80 12.63
CA ALA A 54 -10.61 -7.08 12.92
C ALA A 54 -11.40 -5.81 13.32
N ASP A 55 -10.71 -4.84 13.88
CA ASP A 55 -11.15 -3.51 14.30
C ASP A 55 -11.00 -2.45 13.19
N ALA A 56 -10.36 -2.78 12.07
CA ALA A 56 -10.21 -1.85 10.95
C ALA A 56 -11.56 -1.59 10.29
N THR A 57 -12.05 -0.36 10.42
CA THR A 57 -13.22 0.14 9.70
C THR A 57 -12.78 0.78 8.38
N ARG A 58 -13.67 0.76 7.38
CA ARG A 58 -13.40 1.47 6.11
C ARG A 58 -13.59 2.98 6.30
N PRO A 59 -12.75 3.83 5.68
CA PRO A 59 -11.57 3.49 4.89
C PRO A 59 -10.37 3.05 5.77
N LEU A 60 -9.50 2.18 5.24
CA LEU A 60 -8.23 1.83 5.87
C LEU A 60 -7.40 3.10 6.04
N ARG A 61 -7.00 3.40 7.27
CA ARG A 61 -6.24 4.61 7.58
C ARG A 61 -4.74 4.31 7.60
N LEU A 62 -4.00 5.11 6.86
CA LEU A 62 -2.54 5.03 6.75
C LEU A 62 -1.93 6.29 7.33
N PRO A 63 -1.02 6.20 8.31
CA PRO A 63 -0.29 7.37 8.77
C PRO A 63 0.62 7.87 7.63
N ALA A 64 0.73 9.18 7.48
CA ALA A 64 1.58 9.78 6.45
C ALA A 64 3.06 9.38 6.57
N ASP A 65 3.53 9.02 7.78
CA ASP A 65 4.90 8.56 8.01
C ASP A 65 5.18 7.18 7.39
N SER A 66 4.15 6.39 7.11
CA SER A 66 4.28 5.13 6.36
C SER A 66 4.50 5.35 4.86
N LEU A 67 4.38 6.58 4.37
CA LEU A 67 4.54 6.89 2.96
C LEU A 67 5.99 6.73 2.51
N PRO A 68 6.23 6.21 1.29
CA PRO A 68 7.57 6.08 0.77
C PRO A 68 8.14 7.46 0.47
N THR A 69 9.43 7.63 0.75
CA THR A 69 10.17 8.81 0.28
C THR A 69 10.29 8.80 -1.24
N ALA A 70 10.54 9.96 -1.85
CA ALA A 70 10.77 10.05 -3.29
C ALA A 70 11.83 9.04 -3.80
N MET A 71 12.88 8.82 -3.01
CA MET A 71 13.95 7.85 -3.29
C MET A 71 13.45 6.40 -3.37
N ALA A 72 12.43 6.02 -2.61
CA ALA A 72 11.89 4.65 -2.66
C ALA A 72 11.33 4.29 -4.04
N PHE A 73 10.78 5.27 -4.77
CA PHE A 73 10.27 5.07 -6.14
C PHE A 73 11.38 4.89 -7.18
N HIS A 74 12.61 5.31 -6.88
CA HIS A 74 13.77 5.02 -7.73
C HIS A 74 14.34 3.61 -7.50
N GLN A 75 14.06 3.01 -6.34
CA GLN A 75 14.59 1.71 -5.95
C GLN A 75 13.67 0.55 -6.31
N MET A 76 12.37 0.79 -6.48
CA MET A 76 11.41 -0.24 -6.84
C MET A 76 10.24 0.32 -7.67
N PRO A 77 9.57 -0.52 -8.49
CA PRO A 77 8.37 -0.13 -9.22
C PRO A 77 7.30 0.45 -8.30
N LEU A 78 6.56 1.41 -8.83
CA LEU A 78 5.57 2.17 -8.09
C LEU A 78 4.53 1.29 -7.37
N THR A 79 4.01 0.25 -8.04
CA THR A 79 3.04 -0.68 -7.44
C THR A 79 3.61 -1.39 -6.21
N ILE A 80 4.90 -1.74 -6.21
CA ILE A 80 5.56 -2.38 -5.07
C ILE A 80 5.74 -1.38 -3.91
N ALA A 81 6.10 -0.14 -4.24
CA ALA A 81 6.19 0.93 -3.25
C ALA A 81 4.83 1.20 -2.60
N ILE A 82 3.75 1.31 -3.39
CA ILE A 82 2.39 1.50 -2.86
C ILE A 82 1.94 0.28 -2.03
N TYR A 83 2.19 -0.93 -2.52
CA TYR A 83 1.87 -2.14 -1.77
C TYR A 83 2.53 -2.16 -0.41
N LYS A 84 3.81 -1.76 -0.30
CA LYS A 84 4.54 -1.73 0.97
C LYS A 84 3.84 -0.88 2.05
N ILE A 85 3.20 0.22 1.65
CA ILE A 85 2.44 1.11 2.55
C ILE A 85 1.20 0.39 3.12
N ILE A 86 0.63 -0.55 2.38
CA ILE A 86 -0.62 -1.23 2.77
C ILE A 86 -0.32 -2.58 3.43
N GLY A 87 0.61 -3.35 2.87
CA GLY A 87 0.84 -4.75 3.19
C GLY A 87 1.18 -5.00 4.66
N HIS A 88 1.84 -4.05 5.32
CA HIS A 88 2.15 -4.16 6.75
C HIS A 88 0.91 -4.21 7.66
N GLN A 89 -0.23 -3.69 7.20
CA GLN A 89 -1.50 -3.78 7.94
C GLN A 89 -2.28 -5.05 7.63
N LEU A 90 -1.86 -5.85 6.64
CA LEU A 90 -2.63 -7.01 6.19
C LEU A 90 -2.10 -8.32 6.78
N THR A 91 -3.02 -9.17 7.21
CA THR A 91 -2.72 -10.50 7.76
C THR A 91 -3.67 -11.54 7.19
N HIS A 92 -3.13 -12.67 6.76
CA HIS A 92 -3.90 -13.82 6.31
C HIS A 92 -3.62 -15.03 7.22
N LYS A 93 -4.63 -15.49 7.97
CA LYS A 93 -4.51 -16.64 8.89
C LYS A 93 -3.29 -16.56 9.82
N GLY A 94 -3.04 -15.39 10.40
CA GLY A 94 -1.89 -15.13 11.27
C GLY A 94 -0.56 -14.87 10.55
N THR A 95 -0.52 -14.97 9.22
CA THR A 95 0.67 -14.62 8.42
C THR A 95 0.58 -13.17 7.95
N SER A 96 1.54 -12.34 8.37
CA SER A 96 1.66 -10.96 7.88
C SER A 96 1.96 -10.95 6.38
N LEU A 97 1.29 -10.03 5.67
CA LEU A 97 1.49 -9.77 4.25
C LEU A 97 2.39 -8.53 4.03
N GLU A 98 3.20 -8.16 5.02
CA GLU A 98 4.22 -7.14 4.86
C GLU A 98 5.20 -7.51 3.74
N LEU A 99 5.53 -6.54 2.89
CA LEU A 99 6.61 -6.67 1.92
C LEU A 99 7.95 -6.64 2.65
N ARG A 100 8.68 -7.76 2.64
CA ARG A 100 9.98 -7.90 3.29
C ARG A 100 11.06 -8.21 2.25
N ARG A 101 12.29 -7.79 2.53
CA ARG A 101 13.46 -8.20 1.74
C ARG A 101 13.83 -9.64 2.10
N ALA A 102 14.19 -10.44 1.10
CA ALA A 102 14.73 -11.78 1.28
C ALA A 102 16.26 -11.76 1.13
N ASP A 103 16.92 -12.78 1.67
CA ASP A 103 18.39 -12.85 1.80
C ASP A 103 19.12 -12.85 0.43
N ASN A 104 18.43 -13.24 -0.63
CA ASN A 104 18.94 -13.30 -2.00
C ASN A 104 18.65 -12.03 -2.84
N GLY A 105 18.32 -10.91 -2.19
CA GLY A 105 17.94 -9.67 -2.87
C GLY A 105 16.55 -9.70 -3.52
N HIS A 106 15.79 -10.78 -3.35
CA HIS A 106 14.39 -10.84 -3.74
C HIS A 106 13.50 -10.16 -2.69
N TYR A 107 12.21 -10.08 -3.00
CA TYR A 107 11.18 -9.65 -2.06
C TYR A 107 10.32 -10.84 -1.68
N ARG A 108 9.69 -10.77 -0.50
CA ARG A 108 8.71 -11.74 -0.05
C ARG A 108 7.48 -11.07 0.54
N ILE A 109 6.34 -11.73 0.34
CA ILE A 109 5.06 -11.40 0.97
C ILE A 109 4.52 -12.70 1.55
N GLY A 110 4.33 -12.75 2.87
CA GLY A 110 4.04 -13.99 3.57
C GLY A 110 5.10 -15.06 3.29
N GLY A 111 4.67 -16.21 2.77
CA GLY A 111 5.53 -17.33 2.38
C GLY A 111 6.03 -17.32 0.93
N TRP A 112 5.67 -16.31 0.13
CA TRP A 112 5.98 -16.26 -1.30
C TRP A 112 7.11 -15.29 -1.60
N THR A 113 8.14 -15.77 -2.31
CA THR A 113 9.29 -14.97 -2.72
C THR A 113 9.20 -14.68 -4.22
N PHE A 114 9.53 -13.45 -4.62
CA PHE A 114 9.49 -13.01 -6.01
C PHE A 114 10.56 -11.96 -6.30
N ARG A 115 10.98 -11.91 -7.56
CA ARG A 115 11.91 -10.87 -8.05
C ARG A 115 11.10 -9.65 -8.48
N VAL A 116 11.55 -8.48 -8.05
CA VAL A 116 11.06 -7.20 -8.54
C VAL A 116 12.00 -6.75 -9.66
N VAL A 117 11.43 -6.46 -10.83
CA VAL A 117 12.18 -6.00 -12.00
C VAL A 117 11.90 -4.51 -12.20
N PRO A 118 12.92 -3.65 -12.31
CA PRO A 118 12.70 -2.24 -12.66
C PRO A 118 11.97 -2.13 -13.98
N LEU A 119 10.98 -1.24 -14.04
CA LEU A 119 10.45 -0.77 -15.32
C LEU A 119 11.52 0.20 -15.84
N GLY A 120 12.28 -0.25 -16.84
CA GLY A 120 13.41 0.50 -17.42
C GLY A 120 13.01 1.83 -18.04
#